data_AF-A0A6H0SDJ4-F1
#
_entry.id   AF-A0A6H0SDJ4-F1
#
_cell.length_a   1.000
_cell.length_b   1.000
_cell.length_c   1.000
_cell.angle_alpha   90.00
_cell.angle_beta   90.00
_cell.angle_gamma   90.00
#
_symmetry.space_group_name_H-M   'P 1'
#
loop_
_entity.id
_entity.type
_entity.pdbx_description
1 polymer ?
#
loop_
_entity_poly.entity_id
_entity_poly.type
_entity_poly.pdbx_seq_one_letter_code
_entity_poly.pdbx_strand_id
1 'polypeptide(L)'
;MIRIAQALLALGALALWGASRLPWVEVSTFDGLGQPKTSTLSGAAWSTALVPLALVLLAAAVAALAVRGLLLRAVAVLVAVSGAGIAYLGISQWVTHDVAVRAAGLAEVPVSALVGSQRFYAGAGVAVAAAVIALVAAGLLMRSAATARTSTARYVAPAARRDAVRSETADGGGPEGMSERMMWDALDEGSDPTSEPNTADPDNQGR
;
A
#
# COMPACT_ATOMS: atom_id res chain seq x y z
N MET A 1 -12.49 -9.37 -4.79
CA MET A 1 -11.26 -8.78 -4.17
C MET A 1 -11.48 -7.34 -3.72
N ILE A 2 -12.01 -6.44 -4.57
CA ILE A 2 -12.22 -5.02 -4.20
C ILE A 2 -13.11 -4.87 -2.96
N ARG A 3 -14.25 -5.55 -2.86
CA ARG A 3 -15.13 -5.49 -1.66
C ARG A 3 -14.42 -5.93 -0.37
N ILE A 4 -13.55 -6.94 -0.44
CA ILE A 4 -12.76 -7.41 0.70
C ILE A 4 -11.74 -6.33 1.09
N ALA A 5 -11.04 -5.73 0.12
CA ALA A 5 -10.11 -4.65 0.38
C ALA A 5 -10.81 -3.44 1.04
N GLN A 6 -12.03 -3.10 0.60
CA GLN A 6 -12.82 -2.03 1.21
C GLN A 6 -13.22 -2.33 2.65
N ALA A 7 -13.67 -3.56 2.93
CA ALA A 7 -13.99 -3.99 4.28
C ALA A 7 -12.75 -3.94 5.19
N LEU A 8 -11.59 -4.37 4.69
CA LEU A 8 -10.32 -4.26 5.41
C LEU A 8 -9.93 -2.80 5.66
N LEU A 9 -10.08 -1.90 4.68
CA LEU A 9 -9.79 -0.48 4.86
C LEU A 9 -10.70 0.17 5.91
N ALA A 10 -12.00 -0.15 5.89
CA ALA A 10 -12.95 0.32 6.90
C ALA A 10 -12.60 -0.23 8.29
N LEU A 11 -12.24 -1.51 8.39
CA LEU A 11 -11.78 -2.13 9.63
C LEU A 11 -10.49 -1.48 10.15
N GLY A 12 -9.52 -1.24 9.28
CA GLY A 12 -8.28 -0.55 9.61
C GLY A 12 -8.51 0.88 10.09
N ALA A 13 -9.43 1.61 9.45
CA ALA A 13 -9.84 2.95 9.88
C ALA A 13 -10.49 2.93 11.28
N LEU A 14 -11.40 1.98 11.54
CA LEU A 14 -12.02 1.82 12.86
C LEU A 14 -11.01 1.44 13.93
N ALA A 15 -10.09 0.53 13.63
CA ALA A 15 -9.00 0.15 14.53
C ALA A 15 -8.12 1.36 14.86
N LEU A 16 -7.75 2.17 13.87
CA LEU A 16 -6.91 3.36 14.08
C LEU A 16 -7.64 4.45 14.86
N TRP A 17 -8.94 4.64 14.61
CA TRP A 17 -9.78 5.51 15.42
C TRP A 17 -9.86 5.02 16.87
N GLY A 18 -10.03 3.72 17.10
CA GLY A 18 -9.97 3.12 18.43
C GLY A 18 -8.62 3.34 19.11
N ALA A 19 -7.52 3.11 18.39
CA ALA A 19 -6.16 3.37 18.88
C ALA A 19 -5.95 4.83 19.29
N SER A 20 -6.58 5.79 18.60
CA SER A 20 -6.52 7.21 18.94
C SER A 20 -7.21 7.55 20.27
N ARG A 21 -8.22 6.75 20.69
CA ARG A 21 -8.97 6.96 21.93
C ARG A 21 -8.34 6.27 23.14
N LEU A 22 -7.55 5.23 22.92
CA LEU A 22 -6.87 4.49 23.99
C LEU A 22 -5.78 5.34 24.66
N PRO A 23 -5.51 5.13 25.96
CA PRO A 23 -4.37 5.72 26.63
C PRO A 23 -3.08 5.10 26.08
N TRP A 24 -2.08 5.93 25.79
CA TRP A 24 -0.76 5.48 25.33
C TRP A 24 0.31 5.75 26.38
N VAL A 25 0.20 6.87 27.09
CA VAL A 25 1.15 7.29 28.12
C VAL A 25 0.39 7.95 29.26
N GLU A 26 0.82 7.70 30.48
CA GLU A 26 0.37 8.43 31.67
C GLU A 26 1.58 9.07 32.34
N VAL A 27 1.36 10.28 32.86
CA VAL A 27 2.38 11.14 33.44
C VAL A 27 1.95 11.52 34.84
N SER A 28 2.83 11.29 35.82
CA SER A 28 2.58 11.61 37.23
C SER A 28 3.44 12.80 37.63
N THR A 29 2.80 13.82 38.19
CA THR A 29 3.39 15.14 38.42
C THR A 29 3.17 15.58 39.86
N PHE A 30 4.15 16.25 40.44
CA PHE A 30 4.13 16.75 41.82
C PHE A 30 4.90 18.06 41.90
N ASP A 31 4.23 19.11 42.36
CA ASP A 31 4.78 20.46 42.49
C ASP A 31 5.31 20.76 43.89
N GLY A 32 5.21 19.82 44.84
CA GLY A 32 5.63 20.00 46.23
C GLY A 32 4.66 20.82 47.09
N LEU A 33 3.58 21.34 46.51
CA LEU A 33 2.62 22.20 47.18
C LEU A 33 1.24 21.54 47.32
N GLY A 34 0.92 20.55 46.46
CA GLY A 34 -0.34 19.82 46.47
C GLY A 34 -0.18 18.29 46.50
N GLN A 35 -1.28 17.59 46.24
CA GLN A 35 -1.26 16.14 46.03
C GLN A 35 -0.71 15.80 44.63
N PRO A 36 -0.06 14.63 44.44
CA PRO A 36 0.37 14.18 43.12
C PRO A 36 -0.80 14.11 42.13
N LYS A 37 -0.61 14.63 40.92
CA LYS A 37 -1.60 14.61 39.83
C LYS A 37 -1.16 13.68 38.72
N THR A 38 -2.06 12.83 38.26
CA THR A 38 -1.86 11.98 37.09
C THR A 38 -2.61 12.56 35.89
N SER A 39 -1.93 12.62 34.74
CA SER A 39 -2.50 13.06 33.47
C SER A 39 -2.29 11.97 32.42
N THR A 40 -3.39 11.55 31.78
CA THR A 40 -3.35 10.50 30.75
C THR A 40 -3.36 11.11 29.36
N LEU A 41 -2.41 10.70 28.54
CA LEU A 41 -2.31 11.07 27.13
C LEU A 41 -2.93 9.97 26.28
N SER A 42 -4.02 10.32 25.60
CA SER A 42 -4.63 9.47 24.58
C SER A 42 -3.71 9.34 23.36
N GLY A 43 -3.95 8.32 22.53
CA GLY A 43 -3.25 8.17 21.25
C GLY A 43 -3.35 9.41 20.37
N ALA A 44 -4.51 10.08 20.33
CA ALA A 44 -4.71 11.30 19.56
C ALA A 44 -3.84 12.47 20.06
N ALA A 45 -3.66 12.60 21.38
CA ALA A 45 -2.75 13.57 21.97
C ALA A 45 -1.29 13.21 21.69
N TRP A 46 -0.94 11.93 21.75
CA TRP A 46 0.42 11.46 21.46
C TRP A 46 0.81 11.63 19.99
N SER A 47 -0.09 11.28 19.08
CA SER A 47 0.13 11.30 17.64
C SER A 47 -1.09 11.86 16.91
N THR A 48 -1.00 13.14 16.55
CA THR A 48 -2.03 13.88 15.81
C THR A 48 -2.33 13.27 14.43
N ALA A 49 -1.42 12.44 13.89
CA ALA A 49 -1.58 11.78 12.61
C ALA A 49 -2.58 10.58 12.61
N LEU A 50 -2.93 10.01 13.77
CA LEU A 50 -3.78 8.80 13.83
C LEU A 50 -5.17 9.03 13.22
N VAL A 51 -5.83 10.14 13.58
CA VAL A 51 -7.18 10.45 13.08
C VAL A 51 -7.17 10.80 11.59
N PRO A 52 -6.28 11.67 11.08
CA PRO A 52 -6.14 11.91 9.64
C PRO A 52 -5.86 10.64 8.83
N LEU A 53 -4.95 9.77 9.30
CA LEU A 53 -4.66 8.51 8.62
C LEU A 53 -5.88 7.57 8.58
N ALA A 54 -6.71 7.58 9.62
CA ALA A 54 -7.96 6.81 9.64
C ALA A 54 -8.93 7.32 8.55
N LEU A 55 -9.01 8.64 8.39
CA LEU A 55 -9.80 9.26 7.32
C LEU A 55 -9.23 8.95 5.93
N VAL A 56 -7.91 8.90 5.77
CA VAL A 56 -7.27 8.48 4.51
C VAL A 56 -7.65 7.04 4.13
N LEU A 57 -7.64 6.11 5.09
CA LEU A 57 -8.06 4.73 4.84
C LEU A 57 -9.54 4.64 4.44
N LEU A 58 -10.40 5.41 5.11
CA LEU A 58 -11.84 5.47 4.80
C LEU A 58 -12.09 6.10 3.42
N ALA A 59 -11.39 7.18 3.09
CA ALA A 59 -11.42 7.81 1.78
C ALA A 59 -10.94 6.85 0.68
N ALA A 60 -9.87 6.08 0.92
CA ALA A 60 -9.39 5.08 -0.01
C ALA A 60 -10.41 3.96 -0.24
N ALA A 61 -11.16 3.56 0.79
CA ALA A 61 -12.23 2.56 0.66
C ALA A 61 -13.33 3.04 -0.30
N VAL A 62 -13.71 4.32 -0.21
CA VAL A 62 -14.68 4.94 -1.12
C VAL A 62 -14.09 5.14 -2.52
N ALA A 63 -12.86 5.65 -2.62
CA ALA A 63 -12.18 5.90 -3.90
C ALA A 63 -12.02 4.60 -4.73
N ALA A 64 -11.83 3.46 -4.09
CA ALA A 64 -11.77 2.16 -4.76
C ALA A 64 -13.06 1.82 -5.56
N LEU A 65 -14.20 2.44 -5.26
CA LEU A 65 -15.43 2.29 -6.07
C LEU A 65 -15.33 3.00 -7.42
N ALA A 66 -14.75 4.20 -7.45
CA ALA A 66 -14.71 5.07 -8.62
C ALA A 66 -13.53 4.77 -9.56
N VAL A 67 -12.45 4.23 -9.02
CA VAL A 67 -11.15 4.24 -9.69
C VAL A 67 -10.77 2.87 -10.29
N ARG A 68 -10.19 2.85 -11.50
CA ARG A 68 -9.69 1.62 -12.17
C ARG A 68 -8.29 1.82 -12.73
N GLY A 69 -7.62 0.72 -13.09
CA GLY A 69 -6.34 0.75 -13.81
C GLY A 69 -5.20 1.43 -13.04
N LEU A 70 -4.53 2.40 -13.68
CA LEU A 70 -3.37 3.09 -13.12
C LEU A 70 -3.71 3.89 -11.85
N LEU A 71 -4.83 4.61 -11.84
CA LEU A 71 -5.24 5.36 -10.65
C LEU A 71 -5.50 4.43 -9.46
N LEU A 72 -5.98 3.20 -9.68
CA LEU A 72 -6.19 2.23 -8.59
C LEU A 72 -4.86 1.77 -7.99
N ARG A 73 -3.79 1.72 -8.81
CA ARG A 73 -2.42 1.49 -8.32
C ARG A 73 -1.92 2.66 -7.49
N ALA A 74 -2.19 3.89 -7.91
CA ALA A 74 -1.85 5.08 -7.14
C ALA A 74 -2.52 5.07 -5.75
N VAL A 75 -3.81 4.74 -5.68
CA VAL A 75 -4.53 4.55 -4.41
C VAL A 75 -3.90 3.43 -3.58
N ALA A 76 -3.56 2.29 -4.18
CA ALA A 76 -2.92 1.19 -3.47
C ALA A 76 -1.55 1.60 -2.88
N VAL A 77 -0.74 2.35 -3.64
CA VAL A 77 0.55 2.89 -3.16
C VAL A 77 0.34 3.89 -2.03
N LEU A 78 -0.62 4.81 -2.15
CA LEU A 78 -0.96 5.76 -1.09
C LEU A 78 -1.36 5.04 0.21
N VAL A 79 -2.19 4.00 0.12
CA VAL A 79 -2.58 3.16 1.27
C VAL A 79 -1.36 2.45 1.86
N ALA A 80 -0.45 1.93 1.02
CA ALA A 80 0.77 1.27 1.49
C ALA A 80 1.69 2.23 2.25
N VAL A 81 1.90 3.43 1.73
CA VAL A 81 2.68 4.50 2.39
C VAL A 81 2.01 4.92 3.70
N SER A 82 0.68 5.07 3.70
CA SER A 82 -0.08 5.37 4.93
C SER A 82 0.09 4.25 5.97
N GLY A 83 0.01 2.99 5.54
CA GLY A 83 0.25 1.81 6.37
C GLY A 83 1.66 1.81 6.98
N ALA A 84 2.69 2.15 6.20
CA ALA A 84 4.06 2.29 6.71
C ALA A 84 4.17 3.42 7.76
N GLY A 85 3.52 4.55 7.54
CA GLY A 85 3.42 5.63 8.52
C GLY A 85 2.74 5.19 9.82
N ILE A 86 1.62 4.46 9.73
CA ILE A 86 0.93 3.92 10.91
C ILE A 86 1.83 2.93 11.67
N ALA A 87 2.52 2.02 10.96
CA ALA A 87 3.44 1.08 11.57
C ALA A 87 4.59 1.80 12.30
N TYR A 88 5.17 2.82 11.68
CA TYR A 88 6.20 3.65 12.29
C TYR A 88 5.70 4.30 13.60
N LEU A 89 4.49 4.87 13.61
CA LEU A 89 3.92 5.49 14.82
C LEU A 89 3.68 4.47 15.94
N GLY A 90 3.20 3.27 15.62
CA GLY A 90 3.01 2.21 16.61
C GLY A 90 4.33 1.64 17.14
N ILE A 91 5.28 1.33 16.26
CA ILE A 91 6.57 0.74 16.63
C ILE A 91 7.44 1.76 17.39
N SER A 92 7.44 3.03 16.98
CA SER A 92 8.19 4.08 17.68
C SER A 92 7.77 4.21 19.14
N GLN A 93 6.50 3.93 19.48
CA GLN A 93 6.05 3.92 20.87
C GLN A 93 6.72 2.83 21.72
N TRP A 94 7.07 1.69 21.12
CA TRP A 94 7.81 0.63 21.82
C TRP A 94 9.29 0.95 21.97
N VAL A 95 9.89 1.56 20.95
CA VAL A 95 11.34 1.78 20.87
C VAL A 95 11.79 3.07 21.57
N THR A 96 10.92 4.07 21.70
CA THR A 96 11.29 5.37 22.30
C THR A 96 11.69 5.20 23.77
N HIS A 97 12.89 5.67 24.15
CA HIS A 97 13.38 5.58 25.51
C HIS A 97 12.89 6.75 26.37
N ASP A 98 12.80 7.96 25.82
CA ASP A 98 12.45 9.19 26.57
C ASP A 98 10.97 9.58 26.44
N VAL A 99 10.08 8.66 26.80
CA VAL A 99 8.63 8.92 26.74
C VAL A 99 8.20 9.96 27.76
N ALA A 100 8.87 10.05 28.91
CA ALA A 100 8.53 10.95 30.00
C ALA A 100 8.67 12.44 29.62
N VAL A 101 9.77 12.81 28.96
CA VAL A 101 10.04 14.20 28.55
C VAL A 101 9.07 14.67 27.47
N ARG A 102 8.86 13.85 26.44
CA ARG A 102 7.89 14.14 25.38
C ARG A 102 6.47 14.25 25.94
N ALA A 103 6.09 13.35 26.85
CA ALA A 103 4.79 13.35 27.48
C ALA A 103 4.57 14.59 28.36
N ALA A 104 5.58 15.04 29.11
CA ALA A 104 5.51 16.27 29.89
C ALA A 104 5.29 17.49 28.98
N GLY A 105 6.00 17.57 27.84
CA GLY A 105 5.80 18.62 26.84
C GLY A 105 4.39 18.61 26.23
N LEU A 106 3.85 17.44 25.92
CA LEU A 106 2.48 17.27 25.40
C LEU A 106 1.39 17.53 26.43
N ALA A 107 1.68 17.30 27.71
CA ALA A 107 0.79 17.58 28.83
C ALA A 107 0.91 19.03 29.34
N GLU A 108 1.80 19.84 28.76
CA GLU A 108 2.10 21.21 29.17
C GLU A 108 2.54 21.33 30.65
N VAL A 109 3.26 20.33 31.15
CA VAL A 109 3.77 20.28 32.53
C VAL A 109 5.29 20.49 32.55
N PRO A 110 5.84 21.27 33.51
CA PRO A 110 7.28 21.39 33.67
C PRO A 110 7.93 20.04 33.99
N VAL A 111 9.02 19.71 33.30
CA VAL A 111 9.78 18.47 33.49
C VAL A 111 10.33 18.34 34.93
N SER A 112 10.56 19.46 35.62
CA SER A 112 11.01 19.46 37.02
C SER A 112 9.96 18.95 38.01
N ALA A 113 8.67 18.99 37.65
CA ALA A 113 7.58 18.46 38.47
C ALA A 113 7.27 16.98 38.13
N LEU A 114 8.03 16.36 37.23
CA LEU A 114 7.77 15.01 36.76
C LEU A 114 8.28 13.98 37.77
N VAL A 115 7.38 13.15 38.30
CA VAL A 115 7.70 12.11 39.30
C VAL A 115 7.72 10.72 38.68
N GLY A 116 6.96 10.49 37.61
CA GLY A 116 6.93 9.20 36.94
C GLY A 116 6.19 9.23 35.61
N SER A 117 6.40 8.18 34.82
CA SER A 117 5.68 7.94 33.58
C SER A 117 5.36 6.47 33.41
N GLN A 118 4.15 6.15 32.97
CA GLN A 118 3.72 4.79 32.64
C GLN A 118 3.36 4.70 31.15
N ARG A 119 3.68 3.56 30.53
CA ARG A 119 3.38 3.28 29.12
C ARG A 119 2.29 2.24 28.99
N PHE A 120 1.39 2.48 28.05
CA PHE A 120 0.35 1.54 27.67
C PHE A 120 0.57 1.09 26.22
N TYR A 121 0.71 -0.23 26.03
CA TYR A 121 1.05 -0.80 24.73
C TYR A 121 -0.15 -1.26 23.91
N ALA A 122 -1.34 -1.32 24.51
CA ALA A 122 -2.56 -1.75 23.83
C ALA A 122 -2.88 -0.88 22.61
N GLY A 123 -2.84 0.46 22.76
CA GLY A 123 -3.08 1.40 21.66
C GLY A 123 -2.06 1.27 20.52
N ALA A 124 -0.78 1.14 20.86
CA ALA A 124 0.29 0.92 19.88
C ALA A 124 0.12 -0.41 19.13
N GLY A 125 -0.23 -1.49 19.84
CA GLY A 125 -0.52 -2.79 19.23
C GLY A 125 -1.70 -2.74 18.24
N VAL A 126 -2.78 -2.04 18.59
CA VAL A 126 -3.93 -1.83 17.69
C VAL A 126 -3.52 -1.02 16.45
N ALA A 127 -2.68 0.02 16.60
CA ALA A 127 -2.17 0.78 15.46
C ALA A 127 -1.32 -0.10 14.52
N VAL A 128 -0.43 -0.94 15.05
CA VAL A 128 0.36 -1.89 14.24
C VAL A 128 -0.54 -2.90 13.53
N ALA A 129 -1.56 -3.43 14.20
CA ALA A 129 -2.54 -4.31 13.56
C ALA A 129 -3.29 -3.60 12.42
N ALA A 130 -3.70 -2.33 12.62
CA ALA A 130 -4.32 -1.52 11.58
C ALA A 130 -3.37 -1.30 10.38
N ALA A 131 -2.07 -1.10 10.62
CA ALA A 131 -1.07 -1.00 9.55
C ALA A 131 -0.98 -2.29 8.73
N VAL A 132 -0.93 -3.46 9.38
CA VAL A 132 -0.92 -4.76 8.68
C VAL A 132 -2.18 -4.93 7.84
N ILE A 133 -3.36 -4.61 8.39
CA ILE A 133 -4.63 -4.65 7.66
C ILE A 133 -4.59 -3.73 6.42
N ALA A 134 -4.07 -2.50 6.56
CA ALA A 134 -3.92 -1.56 5.46
C ALA A 134 -2.97 -2.08 4.37
N LEU A 135 -1.86 -2.72 4.73
CA LEU A 135 -0.92 -3.32 3.78
C LEU A 135 -1.54 -4.49 3.02
N VAL A 136 -2.30 -5.36 3.69
CA VAL A 136 -3.05 -6.44 3.04
C VAL A 136 -4.08 -5.87 2.07
N ALA A 137 -4.82 -4.82 2.48
CA ALA A 137 -5.77 -4.15 1.60
C ALA A 137 -5.09 -3.52 0.38
N ALA A 138 -3.94 -2.87 0.56
CA ALA A 138 -3.13 -2.32 -0.54
C ALA A 138 -2.69 -3.41 -1.53
N GLY A 139 -2.23 -4.56 -1.04
CA GLY A 139 -1.88 -5.71 -1.88
C GLY A 139 -3.07 -6.24 -2.69
N LEU A 140 -4.26 -6.34 -2.07
CA LEU A 140 -5.48 -6.73 -2.78
C LEU A 140 -5.90 -5.72 -3.84
N LEU A 141 -5.80 -4.41 -3.55
CA LEU A 141 -6.06 -3.36 -4.54
C LEU A 141 -5.07 -3.45 -5.71
N MET A 142 -3.77 -3.61 -5.44
CA MET A 142 -2.74 -3.75 -6.46
C MET A 142 -2.97 -4.98 -7.35
N ARG A 143 -3.33 -6.12 -6.77
CA ARG A 143 -3.70 -7.35 -7.51
C ARG A 143 -4.92 -7.11 -8.40
N SER A 144 -5.98 -6.49 -7.87
CA SER A 144 -7.18 -6.19 -8.66
C SER A 144 -6.91 -5.21 -9.82
N ALA A 145 -6.00 -4.25 -9.64
CA ALA A 145 -5.58 -3.35 -10.69
C ALA A 145 -4.75 -4.06 -11.80
N ALA A 146 -4.01 -5.11 -11.44
CA ALA A 146 -3.25 -5.91 -12.40
C ALA A 146 -4.17 -6.81 -13.26
N THR A 147 -5.13 -7.50 -12.65
CA THR A 147 -6.07 -8.38 -13.38
C THR A 147 -6.96 -7.62 -14.37
N ALA A 148 -7.34 -6.37 -14.07
CA ALA A 148 -8.11 -5.52 -14.97
C ALA A 148 -7.35 -5.13 -16.27
N ARG A 149 -6.01 -5.22 -16.27
CA ARG A 149 -5.20 -4.95 -17.46
C ARG A 149 -5.22 -6.13 -18.44
N THR A 150 -5.26 -7.36 -17.93
CA THR A 150 -5.36 -8.57 -18.76
C THR A 150 -6.64 -8.58 -19.60
N SER A 151 -7.76 -8.07 -19.07
CA SER A 151 -9.00 -7.94 -19.85
C SER A 151 -8.98 -6.81 -20.89
N THR A 152 -8.03 -5.87 -20.80
CA THR A 152 -7.86 -4.74 -21.73
C THR A 152 -6.71 -4.94 -22.72
N ALA A 153 -6.06 -6.12 -22.72
CA ALA A 153 -5.05 -6.52 -23.72
C ALA A 153 -5.62 -6.59 -25.16
N ARG A 154 -6.90 -6.27 -25.36
CA ARG A 154 -7.49 -5.97 -26.67
C ARG A 154 -6.88 -4.71 -27.34
N TYR A 155 -6.11 -3.91 -26.62
CA TYR A 155 -5.36 -2.76 -27.18
C TYR A 155 -3.89 -2.78 -26.74
N VAL A 156 -3.18 -3.88 -27.04
CA VAL A 156 -1.72 -3.86 -27.02
C VAL A 156 -1.23 -2.96 -28.15
N ALA A 157 -0.37 -1.99 -27.84
CA ALA A 157 0.26 -1.14 -28.85
C ALA A 157 1.01 -2.02 -29.86
N PRO A 158 0.95 -1.75 -31.18
CA PRO A 158 1.54 -2.61 -32.20
C PRO A 158 3.00 -2.96 -31.92
N ALA A 159 3.77 -2.03 -31.34
CA ALA A 159 5.16 -2.25 -30.94
C ALA A 159 5.36 -3.35 -29.88
N ALA A 160 4.53 -3.39 -28.84
CA ALA A 160 4.65 -4.41 -27.80
C ALA A 160 4.13 -5.78 -28.27
N ARG A 161 3.31 -5.81 -29.32
CA ARG A 161 2.91 -7.04 -30.02
C ARG A 161 4.05 -7.58 -30.88
N ARG A 162 4.81 -6.71 -31.56
CA ARG A 162 6.02 -7.08 -32.34
C ARG A 162 7.09 -7.74 -31.48
N ASP A 163 7.33 -7.22 -30.28
CA ASP A 163 8.35 -7.78 -29.39
C ASP A 163 7.97 -9.18 -28.87
N ALA A 164 6.68 -9.41 -28.59
CA ALA A 164 6.18 -10.70 -28.12
C ALA A 164 6.23 -11.79 -29.22
N VAL A 165 5.80 -11.45 -30.44
CA VAL A 165 5.89 -12.37 -31.60
C VAL A 165 7.35 -12.70 -31.90
N ARG A 166 8.23 -11.69 -31.89
CA ARG A 166 9.66 -11.90 -32.15
C ARG A 166 10.35 -12.72 -31.05
N SER A 167 9.94 -12.57 -29.78
CA SER A 167 10.49 -13.40 -28.70
C SER A 167 10.04 -14.85 -28.80
N GLU A 168 8.79 -15.12 -29.16
CA GLU A 168 8.28 -16.50 -29.26
C GLU A 168 8.85 -17.25 -30.48
N THR A 169 9.08 -16.56 -31.61
CA THR A 169 9.78 -17.15 -32.77
C THR A 169 11.28 -17.37 -32.49
N ALA A 170 11.92 -16.51 -31.70
CA ALA A 170 13.33 -16.66 -31.33
C ALA A 170 13.59 -17.81 -30.33
N ASP A 171 12.62 -18.12 -29.45
CA ASP A 171 12.71 -19.20 -28.47
C ASP A 171 12.39 -20.60 -29.06
N GLY A 172 12.30 -20.73 -30.39
CA GLY A 172 12.09 -22.02 -31.06
C GLY A 172 10.67 -22.57 -30.93
N GLY A 173 9.70 -21.72 -30.58
CA GLY A 173 8.28 -22.06 -30.68
C GLY A 173 7.90 -22.21 -32.16
N GLY A 174 7.84 -23.45 -32.65
CA GLY A 174 7.33 -23.72 -33.98
C GLY A 174 5.89 -23.21 -34.18
N PRO A 175 5.38 -23.20 -35.41
CA PRO A 175 4.04 -22.70 -35.73
C PRO A 175 2.90 -23.35 -34.93
N GLU A 176 3.14 -24.51 -34.30
CA GLU A 176 2.22 -25.21 -33.40
C GLU A 176 1.97 -24.50 -32.06
N GLY A 177 2.87 -23.61 -31.62
CA GLY A 177 2.72 -22.83 -30.39
C GLY A 177 1.98 -21.51 -30.58
N MET A 178 1.82 -21.05 -31.82
CA MET A 178 1.21 -19.75 -32.13
C MET A 178 -0.32 -19.87 -32.22
N SER A 179 -1.04 -18.96 -31.56
CA SER A 179 -2.49 -18.89 -31.75
C SER A 179 -2.82 -18.54 -33.20
N GLU A 180 -3.95 -19.03 -33.72
CA GLU A 180 -4.39 -18.77 -35.09
C GLU A 180 -4.39 -17.27 -35.45
N ARG A 181 -4.80 -16.40 -34.51
CA ARG A 181 -4.76 -14.94 -34.72
C ARG A 181 -3.35 -14.37 -34.85
N MET A 182 -2.37 -14.94 -34.14
CA MET A 182 -0.97 -14.54 -34.25
C MET A 182 -0.36 -14.97 -35.59
N MET A 183 -0.83 -16.09 -36.15
CA MET A 183 -0.42 -16.59 -37.45
C MET A 183 -0.92 -15.67 -38.58
N TRP A 184 -2.18 -15.24 -38.52
CA TRP A 184 -2.74 -14.25 -39.45
C TRP A 184 -2.11 -12.86 -39.30
N ASP A 185 -1.83 -12.42 -38.07
CA ASP A 185 -1.14 -11.15 -37.82
C ASP A 185 0.30 -11.15 -38.37
N ALA A 186 1.02 -12.30 -38.31
CA ALA A 186 2.35 -12.43 -38.89
C ALA A 186 2.34 -12.30 -40.42
N LEU A 187 1.34 -12.90 -41.06
CA LEU A 187 1.11 -12.82 -42.51
C LEU A 187 0.81 -11.38 -42.97
N ASP A 188 -0.04 -10.65 -42.24
CA ASP A 188 -0.36 -9.25 -42.55
C ASP A 188 0.88 -8.32 -42.43
N GLU A 189 1.84 -8.67 -41.58
CA GLU A 189 3.10 -7.93 -41.40
C GLU A 189 4.23 -8.44 -42.33
N GLY A 190 3.93 -9.37 -43.24
CA GLY A 190 4.88 -9.92 -44.21
C GLY A 190 5.95 -10.84 -43.62
N SER A 191 5.75 -11.33 -42.40
CA SER A 191 6.61 -12.34 -41.77
C SER A 191 5.96 -13.71 -41.96
N ASP A 192 6.53 -14.55 -42.81
CA ASP A 192 6.02 -15.90 -43.04
C ASP A 192 6.43 -16.86 -41.90
N PRO A 193 5.49 -17.31 -41.04
CA PRO A 193 5.78 -18.20 -39.92
C PRO A 193 6.01 -19.65 -40.33
N THR A 194 5.90 -19.99 -41.63
CA THR A 194 6.20 -21.31 -42.19
C THR A 194 7.63 -21.42 -42.72
N SER A 195 8.33 -20.31 -42.85
CA SER A 195 9.74 -20.27 -43.25
C SER A 195 10.61 -20.84 -42.12
N GLU A 196 11.35 -21.91 -42.41
CA GLU A 196 12.27 -22.51 -41.44
C GLU A 196 13.32 -21.49 -40.98
N PRO A 197 13.71 -21.46 -39.68
CA PRO A 197 14.60 -20.44 -39.11
C PRO A 197 16.05 -20.46 -39.65
N ASN A 198 16.33 -21.24 -40.68
CA ASN A 198 17.66 -21.32 -41.30
C ASN A 198 17.58 -21.39 -42.82
N THR A 199 17.03 -20.36 -43.45
CA THR A 199 17.51 -19.95 -44.76
C THR A 199 17.49 -18.43 -44.81
N ALA A 200 18.66 -17.81 -44.62
CA ALA A 200 18.84 -16.41 -45.01
C ALA A 200 18.67 -16.36 -46.54
N ASP A 201 17.46 -16.05 -47.00
CA ASP A 201 17.16 -15.86 -48.41
C ASP A 201 17.69 -14.48 -48.84
N PRO A 202 18.70 -14.38 -49.73
CA PRO A 202 19.27 -13.11 -50.15
C PRO A 202 18.40 -12.38 -51.19
N ASP A 203 17.24 -12.91 -51.58
CA ASP A 203 16.50 -12.45 -52.76
C ASP A 203 15.41 -11.39 -52.48
N ASN A 204 15.66 -10.46 -51.55
CA ASN A 204 14.92 -9.19 -51.49
C ASN A 204 15.82 -7.99 -51.84
N GLN A 205 16.21 -7.91 -53.11
CA GLN A 205 16.50 -6.64 -53.77
C GLN A 205 15.71 -6.58 -55.07
N GLY A 206 14.58 -5.87 -55.07
CA GLY A 206 13.78 -5.81 -56.29
C GLY A 206 12.58 -4.86 -56.30
N ARG A 207 12.89 -3.55 -56.27
CA ARG A 207 12.10 -2.39 -56.75
C ARG A 207 10.95 -1.84 -55.92
#